data_AF-A0A0F9A9J9-F1
#
_entry.id   AF-A0A0F9A9J9-F1
#
_cell.length_a   1.000
_cell.length_b   1.000
_cell.length_c   1.000
_cell.angle_alpha   90.00
_cell.angle_beta   90.00
_cell.angle_gamma   90.00
#
_symmetry.space_group_name_H-M   'P 1'
#
loop_
_entity.id
_entity.type
_entity.pdbx_description
1 polymer ?
#
loop_
_entity_poly.entity_id
_entity_poly.type
_entity_poly.pdbx_seq_one_letter_code
_entity_poly.pdbx_strand_id
1 'polypeptide(L)'
;MAITQAHSEINAIKKPLATDYVSEFDITKEFMPAYHKRLANIYGKQSVVGFLEQQKQESGFAADSFTILEEARLYSSYSSVANSGGTSDTFTGMTAHTIRVGELIRVTATGKVAQVGLVTSVASTTVTAKCYNASAWDVHATLNYVYAFGSEFPKASSVGMVEQVKEQFKTYLYKPTIQRDSNAVSGSELADIGWINTPQGLVWFWYGEAKARLRFTDRTDLVGMLAITAESGSGAIGETGIFGTQGMFNAIEVRGITSAEPVDSKANFRALCKLYDAEGKIRDNLD
;
A
#
# COMPACT_ATOMS: atom_id res chain seq x y z
N MET A 1 82.80 10.03 1.37
CA MET A 1 81.40 10.08 1.83
C MET A 1 80.58 10.75 0.73
N ALA A 2 80.00 9.94 -0.17
CA ALA A 2 79.22 10.46 -1.31
C ALA A 2 77.77 10.63 -0.86
N ILE A 3 77.25 11.85 -0.90
CA ILE A 3 75.84 12.15 -0.64
C ILE A 3 75.15 12.18 -2.01
N THR A 4 74.42 11.13 -2.33
CA THR A 4 73.53 11.07 -3.50
C THR A 4 72.18 11.66 -3.09
N GLN A 5 71.88 12.89 -3.51
CA GLN A 5 70.53 13.44 -3.41
C GLN A 5 69.67 12.89 -4.55
N ALA A 6 68.64 12.11 -4.22
CA ALA A 6 67.58 11.75 -5.15
C ALA A 6 66.66 12.96 -5.34
N HIS A 7 66.61 13.53 -6.55
CA HIS A 7 65.54 14.43 -6.95
C HIS A 7 64.32 13.57 -7.34
N SER A 8 63.21 13.70 -6.61
CA SER A 8 61.92 13.16 -7.08
C SER A 8 61.25 14.22 -7.95
N GLU A 9 61.11 13.96 -9.24
CA GLU A 9 60.36 14.84 -10.14
C GLU A 9 58.85 14.76 -9.84
N ILE A 10 58.27 15.88 -9.42
CA ILE A 10 56.82 16.02 -9.18
C ILE A 10 56.18 16.45 -10.50
N ASN A 11 55.52 15.51 -11.19
CA ASN A 11 54.80 15.77 -12.43
C ASN A 11 53.31 16.06 -12.17
N ALA A 12 52.70 16.91 -13.01
CA ALA A 12 51.28 17.22 -12.93
C ALA A 12 50.42 15.97 -13.24
N ILE A 13 49.46 15.67 -12.35
CA ILE A 13 48.57 14.52 -12.45
C ILE A 13 47.19 14.99 -12.92
N LYS A 14 46.75 14.51 -14.09
CA LYS A 14 45.41 14.78 -14.61
C LYS A 14 44.36 14.15 -13.67
N LYS A 15 43.42 14.95 -13.17
CA LYS A 15 42.28 14.48 -12.37
C LYS A 15 40.97 14.73 -13.12
N PRO A 16 40.08 13.73 -13.23
CA PRO A 16 38.77 13.92 -13.85
C PRO A 16 37.86 14.81 -12.98
N LEU A 17 37.13 15.73 -13.63
CA LEU A 17 36.11 16.57 -13.00
C LEU A 17 34.72 15.91 -13.10
N ALA A 18 33.78 16.29 -12.23
CA ALA A 18 32.38 15.82 -12.27
C ALA A 18 31.68 16.09 -13.62
N THR A 19 32.20 16.99 -14.45
CA THR A 19 31.74 17.30 -15.81
C THR A 19 32.31 16.39 -16.88
N ASP A 20 33.32 15.55 -16.57
CA ASP A 20 33.92 14.59 -17.52
C ASP A 20 33.12 13.27 -17.61
N TYR A 21 32.04 13.16 -16.84
CA TYR A 21 31.16 11.99 -16.85
C TYR A 21 29.98 12.25 -17.78
N VAL A 22 29.89 11.49 -18.87
CA VAL A 22 28.76 11.51 -19.81
C VAL A 22 28.08 10.15 -19.79
N SER A 23 26.75 10.14 -19.82
CA SER A 23 25.97 8.91 -19.76
C SER A 23 26.14 8.06 -21.02
N GLU A 24 26.06 6.73 -20.89
CA GLU A 24 26.11 5.78 -22.02
C GLU A 24 25.03 6.09 -23.09
N PHE A 25 23.93 6.71 -22.67
CA PHE A 25 22.85 7.13 -23.55
C PHE A 25 23.25 8.30 -24.46
N ASP A 26 23.99 9.29 -23.93
CA ASP A 26 24.45 10.45 -24.70
C ASP A 26 25.58 10.07 -25.68
N ILE A 27 26.49 9.18 -25.28
CA ILE A 27 27.56 8.66 -26.15
C ILE A 27 27.00 7.90 -27.35
N THR A 28 26.01 7.03 -27.12
CA THR A 28 25.42 6.24 -28.21
C THR A 28 24.58 7.10 -29.15
N LYS A 29 23.91 8.14 -28.63
CA LYS A 29 23.09 9.08 -29.42
C LYS A 29 23.90 9.84 -30.46
N GLU A 30 25.13 10.22 -30.13
CA GLU A 30 25.96 11.07 -31.00
C GLU A 30 26.96 10.26 -31.85
N PHE A 31 27.62 9.24 -31.29
CA PHE A 31 28.75 8.58 -31.96
C PHE A 31 28.49 7.17 -32.46
N MET A 32 27.45 6.51 -31.94
CA MET A 32 27.12 5.13 -32.30
C MET A 32 25.61 4.97 -32.53
N PRO A 33 25.00 5.70 -33.48
CA PRO A 33 23.54 5.74 -33.64
C PRO A 33 22.93 4.39 -34.02
N ALA A 34 23.70 3.49 -34.63
CA ALA A 34 23.28 2.11 -34.91
C ALA A 34 23.13 1.28 -33.61
N TYR A 35 24.00 1.52 -32.62
CA TYR A 35 23.91 0.89 -31.29
C TYR A 35 22.96 1.63 -30.36
N HIS A 36 22.71 2.93 -30.58
CA HIS A 36 21.73 3.72 -29.84
C HIS A 36 20.35 3.09 -29.86
N LYS A 37 19.85 2.65 -31.03
CA LYS A 37 18.54 1.97 -31.12
C LYS A 37 18.54 0.63 -30.38
N ARG A 38 19.65 -0.10 -30.35
CA ARG A 38 19.76 -1.38 -29.63
C ARG A 38 19.85 -1.19 -28.12
N LEU A 39 20.54 -0.15 -27.64
CA LEU A 39 20.55 0.23 -26.23
C LEU A 39 19.20 0.83 -25.79
N ALA A 40 18.66 1.76 -26.58
CA ALA A 40 17.39 2.43 -26.30
C ALA A 40 16.19 1.48 -26.34
N ASN A 41 16.20 0.44 -27.18
CA ASN A 41 15.08 -0.51 -27.31
C ASN A 41 15.19 -1.74 -26.40
N ILE A 42 16.35 -2.05 -25.81
CA ILE A 42 16.47 -3.10 -24.78
C ILE A 42 16.21 -2.51 -23.39
N TYR A 43 16.47 -1.22 -23.19
CA TYR A 43 16.17 -0.48 -21.97
C TYR A 43 15.01 0.50 -22.12
N GLY A 44 13.98 0.15 -22.89
CA GLY A 44 12.65 0.73 -22.64
C GLY A 44 12.27 0.31 -21.22
N LYS A 45 12.44 1.20 -20.24
CA LYS A 45 12.41 0.98 -18.78
C LYS A 45 11.66 -0.30 -18.36
N GLN A 46 12.36 -1.43 -18.36
CA GLN A 46 11.78 -2.73 -17.97
C GLN A 46 11.74 -2.89 -16.44
N SER A 47 12.32 -1.93 -15.70
CA SER A 47 12.26 -1.90 -14.24
C SER A 47 11.01 -1.17 -13.76
N VAL A 48 10.40 -1.72 -12.71
CA VAL A 48 9.22 -1.11 -12.07
C VAL A 48 9.62 0.22 -11.44
N VAL A 49 10.81 0.30 -10.81
CA VAL A 49 11.39 1.54 -10.29
C VAL A 49 11.50 2.61 -11.38
N GLY A 50 11.98 2.25 -12.57
CA GLY A 50 12.16 3.21 -13.66
C GLY A 50 10.83 3.78 -14.17
N PHE A 51 9.78 2.96 -14.24
CA PHE A 51 8.42 3.40 -14.55
C PHE A 51 7.90 4.33 -13.47
N LEU A 52 8.03 3.93 -12.20
CA LEU A 52 7.54 4.72 -11.09
C LEU A 52 8.27 6.08 -11.01
N GLU A 53 9.59 6.15 -11.24
CA GLU A 53 10.32 7.44 -11.33
C GLU A 53 9.74 8.41 -12.38
N GLN A 54 9.14 7.92 -13.47
CA GLN A 54 8.52 8.79 -14.48
C GLN A 54 7.10 9.22 -14.11
N GLN A 55 6.41 8.45 -13.27
CA GLN A 55 5.01 8.66 -12.91
C GLN A 55 4.82 9.16 -11.47
N LYS A 56 5.89 9.22 -10.68
CA LYS A 56 5.85 9.60 -9.27
C LYS A 56 5.62 11.10 -9.11
N GLN A 57 4.75 11.44 -8.15
CA GLN A 57 4.86 12.68 -7.39
C GLN A 57 5.68 12.39 -6.15
N GLU A 58 6.81 13.08 -5.97
CA GLU A 58 7.67 12.90 -4.81
C GLU A 58 7.22 13.81 -3.67
N SER A 59 7.13 13.23 -2.47
CA SER A 59 7.03 13.98 -1.22
C SER A 59 8.19 13.57 -0.33
N GLY A 60 8.91 14.55 0.22
CA GLY A 60 9.94 14.29 1.22
C GLY A 60 9.33 13.71 2.49
N PHE A 61 10.02 12.75 3.11
CA PHE A 61 9.66 12.22 4.42
C PHE A 61 10.91 12.19 5.30
N ALA A 62 10.80 12.67 6.55
CA ALA A 62 11.90 12.71 7.52
C ALA A 62 11.74 11.69 8.67
N ALA A 63 10.59 11.02 8.72
CA ALA A 63 10.27 10.03 9.73
C ALA A 63 10.72 8.62 9.32
N ASP A 64 11.01 7.74 10.28
CA ASP A 64 11.30 6.32 10.05
C ASP A 64 10.05 5.49 9.68
N SER A 65 8.92 6.17 9.46
CA SER A 65 7.70 5.54 8.98
C SER A 65 6.84 6.52 8.19
N PHE A 66 6.08 5.95 7.27
CA PHE A 66 5.04 6.64 6.52
C PHE A 66 3.70 6.05 6.91
N THR A 67 2.74 6.92 7.24
CA THR A 67 1.41 6.49 7.66
C THR A 67 0.38 6.99 6.67
N ILE A 68 -0.37 6.06 6.07
CA ILE A 68 -1.55 6.39 5.26
C ILE A 68 -2.78 6.23 6.15
N LEU A 69 -3.63 7.25 6.14
CA LEU A 69 -4.93 7.21 6.78
C LEU A 69 -5.98 7.04 5.69
N GLU A 70 -6.76 5.98 5.76
CA GLU A 70 -7.95 5.80 4.92
C GLU A 70 -9.18 6.13 5.77
N GLU A 71 -10.02 7.03 5.27
CA GLU A 71 -11.27 7.40 5.93
C GLU A 71 -12.24 6.21 5.90
N ALA A 72 -12.86 5.91 7.03
CA ALA A 72 -13.88 4.88 7.09
C ALA A 72 -15.16 5.32 6.36
N ARG A 73 -16.00 4.35 6.02
CA ARG A 73 -17.32 4.62 5.44
C ARG A 73 -18.17 5.47 6.39
N LEU A 74 -18.80 6.51 5.87
CA LEU A 74 -19.72 7.41 6.61
C LEU A 74 -20.85 6.67 7.33
N TYR A 75 -21.35 5.57 6.74
CA TYR A 75 -22.40 4.73 7.32
C TYR A 75 -21.86 3.35 7.66
N SER A 76 -22.06 2.95 8.92
CA SER A 76 -21.68 1.64 9.41
C SER A 76 -22.82 0.64 9.18
N SER A 77 -22.54 -0.45 8.48
CA SER A 77 -23.46 -1.59 8.37
C SER A 77 -22.97 -2.73 9.24
N TYR A 78 -23.88 -3.34 9.98
CA TYR A 78 -23.60 -4.45 10.89
C TYR A 78 -24.24 -5.72 10.36
N SER A 79 -23.45 -6.78 10.25
CA SER A 79 -23.90 -8.12 9.90
C SER A 79 -23.89 -9.03 11.13
N SER A 80 -24.58 -10.17 11.04
CA SER A 80 -24.60 -11.16 12.13
C SER A 80 -25.17 -10.62 13.45
N VAL A 81 -26.10 -9.67 13.35
CA VAL A 81 -26.78 -9.12 14.52
C VAL A 81 -27.89 -10.08 14.92
N ALA A 82 -27.86 -10.53 16.17
CA ALA A 82 -28.88 -11.42 16.70
C ALA A 82 -30.04 -10.61 17.27
N ASN A 83 -31.26 -11.07 17.01
CA ASN A 83 -32.47 -10.63 17.69
C ASN A 83 -33.13 -11.86 18.32
N SER A 84 -33.36 -11.81 19.63
CA SER A 84 -33.77 -12.95 20.46
C SER A 84 -35.17 -13.52 20.17
N GLY A 85 -35.96 -12.93 19.28
CA GLY A 85 -37.33 -13.42 19.06
C GLY A 85 -38.39 -12.74 19.93
N GLY A 86 -39.62 -12.63 19.42
CA GLY A 86 -40.80 -12.19 20.16
C GLY A 86 -40.87 -10.68 20.42
N THR A 87 -41.45 -10.30 21.56
CA THR A 87 -41.53 -8.90 22.05
C THR A 87 -40.17 -8.30 22.46
N SER A 88 -39.07 -9.02 22.20
CA SER A 88 -37.72 -8.54 22.52
C SER A 88 -37.27 -7.52 21.48
N ASP A 89 -37.18 -6.28 21.91
CA ASP A 89 -36.69 -5.15 21.11
C ASP A 89 -35.17 -5.04 21.08
N THR A 90 -34.44 -6.06 21.55
CA THR A 90 -32.99 -5.97 21.76
C THR A 90 -32.22 -6.72 20.67
N PHE A 91 -31.34 -5.99 20.01
CA PHE A 91 -30.36 -6.47 19.06
C PHE A 91 -29.00 -6.61 19.75
N THR A 92 -28.35 -7.76 19.58
CA THR A 92 -27.06 -8.11 20.21
C THR A 92 -26.03 -8.51 19.15
N GLY A 93 -24.75 -8.44 19.52
CA GLY A 93 -23.63 -8.80 18.62
C GLY A 93 -23.01 -7.60 17.88
N MET A 94 -23.41 -6.37 18.23
CA MET A 94 -22.89 -5.14 17.66
C MET A 94 -21.84 -4.53 18.58
N THR A 95 -20.59 -4.98 18.48
CA THR A 95 -19.49 -4.43 19.28
C THR A 95 -19.07 -3.06 18.73
N ALA A 96 -18.97 -2.04 19.60
CA ALA A 96 -18.51 -0.69 19.26
C ALA A 96 -19.28 -0.05 18.08
N HIS A 97 -20.61 -0.11 18.13
CA HIS A 97 -21.46 0.45 17.08
C HIS A 97 -21.60 1.98 17.18
N THR A 98 -21.95 2.60 16.06
CA THR A 98 -22.14 4.04 15.87
C THR A 98 -23.61 4.46 15.94
N ILE A 99 -24.52 3.49 16.15
CA ILE A 99 -25.97 3.72 16.24
C ILE A 99 -26.31 4.45 17.54
N ARG A 100 -27.14 5.48 17.45
CA ARG A 100 -27.51 6.35 18.58
C ARG A 100 -28.99 6.27 18.91
N VAL A 101 -29.35 6.70 20.11
CA VAL A 101 -30.75 6.83 20.54
C VAL A 101 -31.48 7.88 19.69
N GLY A 102 -32.69 7.56 19.22
CA GLY A 102 -33.47 8.42 18.33
C GLY A 102 -33.19 8.22 16.84
N GLU A 103 -32.25 7.33 16.48
CA GLU A 103 -32.04 6.94 15.08
C GLU A 103 -33.06 5.89 14.62
N LEU A 104 -33.35 5.94 13.32
CA LEU A 104 -34.12 4.94 12.60
C LEU A 104 -33.16 3.90 12.01
N ILE A 105 -33.41 2.64 12.33
CA ILE A 105 -32.66 1.51 11.82
C ILE A 105 -33.48 0.71 10.82
N ARG A 106 -32.81 0.21 9.78
CA ARG A 106 -33.36 -0.80 8.88
C ARG A 106 -32.74 -2.14 9.23
N VAL A 107 -33.58 -3.14 9.44
CA VAL A 107 -33.17 -4.50 9.76
C VAL A 107 -33.66 -5.43 8.65
N THR A 108 -32.74 -6.20 8.09
CA THR A 108 -33.04 -7.20 7.05
C THR A 108 -32.51 -8.56 7.47
N ALA A 109 -33.33 -9.59 7.32
CA ALA A 109 -32.93 -10.98 7.49
C ALA A 109 -33.14 -11.75 6.18
N THR A 110 -32.33 -12.78 5.93
CA THR A 110 -32.47 -13.62 4.74
C THR A 110 -33.86 -14.25 4.69
N GLY A 111 -34.60 -14.02 3.59
CA GLY A 111 -35.95 -14.57 3.39
C GLY A 111 -37.07 -13.85 4.14
N LYS A 112 -36.79 -12.71 4.78
CA LYS A 112 -37.77 -11.87 5.48
C LYS A 112 -37.89 -10.49 4.83
N VAL A 113 -39.05 -9.87 4.99
CA VAL A 113 -39.26 -8.48 4.57
C VAL A 113 -38.47 -7.58 5.51
N ALA A 114 -37.74 -6.61 4.95
CA ALA A 114 -36.97 -5.66 5.74
C ALA A 114 -37.91 -4.76 6.56
N GLN A 115 -37.59 -4.61 7.85
CA GLN A 115 -38.37 -3.81 8.79
C GLN A 115 -37.57 -2.60 9.24
N VAL A 116 -38.31 -1.58 9.69
CA VAL A 116 -37.75 -0.35 10.25
C VAL A 116 -38.08 -0.29 11.72
N GLY A 117 -37.19 0.27 12.53
CA GLY A 117 -37.45 0.55 13.94
C GLY A 117 -36.76 1.81 14.42
N LEU A 118 -37.24 2.32 15.55
CA LEU A 118 -36.69 3.47 16.25
C LEU A 118 -35.88 3.00 17.45
N VAL A 119 -34.65 3.49 17.57
CA VAL A 119 -33.75 3.16 18.68
C VAL A 119 -34.15 3.90 19.94
N THR A 120 -34.44 3.16 21.01
CA THR A 120 -34.87 3.71 22.31
C THR A 120 -33.77 3.75 23.35
N SER A 121 -32.84 2.79 23.30
CA SER A 121 -31.69 2.76 24.20
C SER A 121 -30.51 2.04 23.56
N VAL A 122 -29.31 2.46 23.93
CA VAL A 122 -28.06 1.93 23.40
C VAL A 122 -27.13 1.59 24.56
N ALA A 123 -26.41 0.47 24.45
CA ALA A 123 -25.30 0.09 25.30
C ALA A 123 -24.09 -0.27 24.43
N SER A 124 -22.93 -0.65 24.99
CA SER A 124 -21.71 -0.88 24.21
C SER A 124 -21.78 -2.05 23.20
N THR A 125 -22.64 -3.05 23.46
CA THR A 125 -22.77 -4.27 22.66
C THR A 125 -24.21 -4.58 22.21
N THR A 126 -25.18 -3.79 22.69
CA THR A 126 -26.59 -4.02 22.47
C THR A 126 -27.32 -2.73 22.09
N VAL A 127 -28.30 -2.86 21.19
CA VAL A 127 -29.18 -1.78 20.74
C VAL A 127 -30.61 -2.22 21.00
N THR A 128 -31.39 -1.41 21.72
CA THR A 128 -32.83 -1.65 21.87
C THR A 128 -33.58 -0.72 20.92
N ALA A 129 -34.39 -1.30 20.04
CA ALA A 129 -35.19 -0.56 19.08
C ALA A 129 -36.60 -1.13 18.96
N LYS A 130 -37.59 -0.25 18.94
CA LYS A 130 -39.00 -0.59 18.77
C LYS A 130 -39.32 -0.69 17.28
N CYS A 131 -40.06 -1.73 16.89
CA CYS A 131 -40.50 -1.86 15.51
C CYS A 131 -41.43 -0.69 15.13
N TYR A 132 -41.16 -0.07 13.97
CA TYR A 132 -41.88 1.10 13.49
C TYR A 132 -43.11 0.70 12.65
N ASN A 133 -43.00 -0.40 11.89
CA ASN A 133 -44.02 -0.83 10.94
C ASN A 133 -44.97 -1.92 11.48
N ALA A 134 -44.77 -2.39 12.71
CA ALA A 134 -45.54 -3.45 13.33
C ALA A 134 -45.44 -3.39 14.86
N SER A 135 -46.30 -4.13 15.55
CA SER A 135 -46.26 -4.25 17.02
C SER A 135 -45.06 -5.05 17.55
N ALA A 136 -44.46 -5.89 16.70
CA ALA A 136 -43.28 -6.70 17.01
C ALA A 136 -42.41 -6.86 15.77
N TRP A 137 -41.13 -7.16 15.99
CA TRP A 137 -40.22 -7.57 14.94
C TRP A 137 -40.66 -8.95 14.39
N ASP A 138 -40.48 -9.20 13.10
CA ASP A 138 -40.57 -10.51 12.43
C ASP A 138 -39.18 -10.99 11.95
N VAL A 139 -38.17 -10.11 12.00
CA VAL A 139 -36.75 -10.40 11.80
C VAL A 139 -36.11 -10.97 13.08
N HIS A 140 -36.50 -12.19 13.41
CA HIS A 140 -35.97 -12.96 14.54
C HIS A 140 -34.94 -13.98 14.06
N ALA A 141 -33.78 -13.48 13.67
CA ALA A 141 -32.67 -14.32 13.24
C ALA A 141 -31.40 -13.98 14.00
N THR A 142 -30.47 -14.92 14.01
CA THR A 142 -29.09 -14.71 14.50
C THR A 142 -28.26 -13.90 13.50
N LEU A 143 -28.71 -13.83 12.23
CA LEU A 143 -28.01 -13.20 11.12
C LEU A 143 -28.86 -12.09 10.48
N ASN A 144 -28.99 -10.97 11.19
CA ASN A 144 -29.58 -9.76 10.61
C ASN A 144 -28.51 -8.80 10.09
N TYR A 145 -28.88 -8.05 9.05
CA TYR A 145 -28.16 -6.87 8.58
C TYR A 145 -28.86 -5.63 9.11
N VAL A 146 -28.11 -4.79 9.84
CA VAL A 146 -28.62 -3.58 10.49
C VAL A 146 -27.79 -2.37 10.07
N TYR A 147 -28.47 -1.28 9.73
CA TYR A 147 -27.84 0.02 9.53
C TYR A 147 -28.80 1.14 9.95
N ALA A 148 -28.25 2.25 10.43
CA ALA A 148 -29.00 3.47 10.69
C ALA A 148 -29.09 4.32 9.42
N PHE A 149 -30.25 4.91 9.13
CA PHE A 149 -30.47 5.69 7.90
C PHE A 149 -31.05 7.08 8.13
N GLY A 150 -31.57 7.35 9.33
CA GLY A 150 -32.22 8.60 9.65
C GLY A 150 -32.42 8.75 11.15
N SER A 151 -33.12 9.81 11.54
CA SER A 151 -33.52 10.03 12.92
C SER A 151 -34.88 10.68 12.97
N GLU A 152 -35.62 10.40 14.03
CA GLU A 152 -36.96 10.95 14.21
C GLU A 152 -37.17 11.34 15.67
N PHE A 153 -37.64 12.56 15.87
CA PHE A 153 -37.93 13.12 17.18
C PHE A 153 -39.34 13.69 17.20
N PRO A 154 -40.04 13.63 18.34
CA PRO A 154 -41.35 14.23 18.47
C PRO A 154 -41.27 15.75 18.24
N LYS A 155 -42.34 16.30 17.66
CA LYS A 155 -42.48 17.74 17.45
C LYS A 155 -42.34 18.47 18.80
N ALA A 156 -41.59 19.56 18.81
CA ALA A 156 -41.23 20.35 20.00
C ALA A 156 -40.33 19.63 21.03
N SER A 157 -39.57 18.60 20.63
CA SER A 157 -38.45 18.09 21.45
C SER A 157 -37.38 19.16 21.63
N SER A 158 -37.00 19.44 22.88
CA SER A 158 -35.85 20.29 23.23
C SER A 158 -34.52 19.52 23.25
N VAL A 159 -34.57 18.19 23.10
CA VAL A 159 -33.42 17.29 23.14
C VAL A 159 -33.10 16.88 21.71
N GLY A 160 -31.91 17.28 21.22
CA GLY A 160 -31.35 16.81 19.95
C GLY A 160 -30.59 15.50 20.12
N MET A 161 -29.78 15.13 19.12
CA MET A 161 -28.87 13.99 19.24
C MET A 161 -27.88 14.22 20.39
N VAL A 162 -27.92 13.32 21.38
CA VAL A 162 -27.07 13.41 22.59
C VAL A 162 -25.63 12.98 22.28
N GLU A 163 -25.46 12.01 21.38
CA GLU A 163 -24.17 11.42 21.05
C GLU A 163 -23.65 11.91 19.69
N GLN A 164 -22.33 12.05 19.58
CA GLN A 164 -21.65 12.41 18.34
C GLN A 164 -20.97 11.19 17.75
N VAL A 165 -21.19 10.96 16.45
CA VAL A 165 -20.39 10.01 15.68
C VAL A 165 -19.11 10.74 15.28
N LYS A 166 -17.96 10.20 15.68
CA LYS A 166 -16.64 10.68 15.25
C LYS A 166 -16.16 9.85 14.07
N GLU A 167 -15.49 10.51 13.15
CA GLU A 167 -14.79 9.85 12.05
C GLU A 167 -13.78 8.84 12.60
N GLN A 168 -13.76 7.67 11.98
CA GLN A 168 -12.78 6.63 12.25
C GLN A 168 -11.83 6.53 11.06
N PHE A 169 -10.55 6.39 11.34
CA PHE A 169 -9.52 6.21 10.32
C PHE A 169 -8.94 4.81 10.45
N LYS A 170 -8.75 4.14 9.31
CA LYS A 170 -7.87 2.98 9.21
C LYS A 170 -6.45 3.48 8.97
N THR A 171 -5.52 3.02 9.80
CA THR A 171 -4.13 3.48 9.76
C THR A 171 -3.24 2.38 9.20
N TYR A 172 -2.52 2.68 8.13
CA TYR A 172 -1.53 1.79 7.52
C TYR A 172 -0.13 2.35 7.74
N LEU A 173 0.74 1.55 8.34
CA LEU A 173 2.11 1.92 8.66
C LEU A 173 3.09 1.23 7.71
N TYR A 174 3.87 2.03 6.98
CA TYR A 174 4.94 1.56 6.12
C TYR A 174 6.29 2.00 6.69
N LYS A 175 7.26 1.09 6.71
CA LYS A 175 8.63 1.40 7.11
C LYS A 175 9.56 1.26 5.90
N PRO A 176 10.51 2.19 5.70
CA PRO A 176 11.53 2.06 4.67
C PRO A 176 12.48 0.91 4.99
N THR A 177 13.13 0.35 3.97
CA THR A 177 14.20 -0.64 4.13
C THR A 177 15.48 -0.13 3.50
N ILE A 178 16.62 -0.50 4.08
CA ILE A 178 17.95 -0.07 3.62
C ILE A 178 18.59 -1.22 2.86
N GLN A 179 18.89 -0.99 1.58
CA GLN A 179 19.64 -1.92 0.74
C GLN A 179 21.06 -1.40 0.50
N ARG A 180 22.04 -2.31 0.52
CA ARG A 180 23.45 -2.01 0.22
C ARG A 180 23.96 -3.04 -0.77
N ASP A 181 24.69 -2.59 -1.77
CA ASP A 181 25.50 -3.43 -2.65
C ASP A 181 26.91 -2.83 -2.72
N SER A 182 27.91 -3.67 -2.95
CA SER A 182 29.31 -3.25 -3.05
C SER A 182 29.98 -3.93 -4.22
N ASN A 183 30.69 -3.15 -5.03
CA ASN A 183 31.57 -3.67 -6.05
C ASN A 183 33.01 -3.29 -5.70
N ALA A 184 33.81 -4.27 -5.32
CA ALA A 184 35.23 -4.09 -5.05
C ALA A 184 36.03 -4.81 -6.14
N VAL A 185 37.08 -4.16 -6.64
CA VAL A 185 37.94 -4.70 -7.70
C VAL A 185 39.34 -4.89 -7.14
N SER A 186 39.97 -6.02 -7.47
CA SER A 186 41.32 -6.33 -6.98
C SER A 186 42.23 -6.87 -8.09
N GLY A 187 43.51 -6.50 -8.05
CA GLY A 187 44.53 -7.09 -8.92
C GLY A 187 44.33 -6.80 -10.42
N SER A 188 44.36 -7.85 -11.25
CA SER A 188 44.40 -7.77 -12.72
C SER A 188 43.09 -7.32 -13.39
N GLU A 189 42.01 -7.15 -12.62
CA GLU A 189 40.69 -6.73 -13.09
C GLU A 189 40.62 -5.23 -13.46
N LEU A 190 41.66 -4.44 -13.13
CA LEU A 190 41.85 -3.07 -13.65
C LEU A 190 41.97 -3.03 -15.19
N ALA A 191 42.26 -4.15 -15.85
CA ALA A 191 42.35 -4.24 -17.31
C ALA A 191 40.98 -4.18 -18.02
N ASP A 192 39.87 -4.39 -17.29
CA ASP A 192 38.50 -4.18 -17.81
C ASP A 192 38.07 -2.70 -17.79
N ILE A 193 38.99 -1.78 -17.46
CA ILE A 193 38.81 -0.33 -17.62
C ILE A 193 39.07 0.05 -19.07
N GLY A 194 38.00 0.30 -19.80
CA GLY A 194 38.06 0.84 -21.16
C GLY A 194 37.97 2.37 -21.16
N TRP A 195 38.84 3.02 -21.91
CA TRP A 195 38.67 4.41 -22.32
C TRP A 195 38.06 4.44 -23.71
N ILE A 196 36.91 5.11 -23.85
CA ILE A 196 36.28 5.32 -25.14
C ILE A 196 36.62 6.75 -25.56
N ASN A 197 37.27 6.90 -26.71
CA ASN A 197 37.55 8.21 -27.27
C ASN A 197 36.29 8.71 -27.99
N THR A 198 35.63 9.70 -27.40
CA THR A 198 34.53 10.42 -28.02
C THR A 198 35.05 11.75 -28.59
N PRO A 199 34.41 12.33 -29.61
CA PRO A 199 34.70 13.68 -30.11
C PRO A 199 34.72 14.80 -29.06
N GLN A 200 34.10 14.64 -27.88
CA GLN A 200 34.26 15.58 -26.75
C GLN A 200 35.38 15.21 -25.76
N GLY A 201 36.02 14.05 -25.91
CA GLY A 201 37.14 13.61 -25.08
C GLY A 201 37.13 12.13 -24.71
N LEU A 202 38.12 11.74 -23.89
CA LEU A 202 38.24 10.39 -23.34
C LEU A 202 37.20 10.20 -22.22
N VAL A 203 36.24 9.30 -22.42
CA VAL A 203 35.25 8.93 -21.41
C VAL A 203 35.62 7.58 -20.81
N TRP A 204 35.49 7.45 -19.49
CA TRP A 204 35.73 6.21 -18.77
C TRP A 204 34.47 5.34 -18.75
N PHE A 205 34.58 4.06 -19.11
CA PHE A 205 33.50 3.09 -19.01
C PHE A 205 33.91 1.94 -18.08
N TRP A 206 33.09 1.68 -17.07
CA TRP A 206 33.30 0.56 -16.14
C TRP A 206 32.16 -0.45 -16.18
N TYR A 207 32.40 -1.56 -16.87
CA TYR A 207 31.40 -2.62 -17.03
C TYR A 207 30.96 -3.25 -15.70
N GLY A 208 31.90 -3.43 -14.76
CA GLY A 208 31.62 -3.98 -13.43
C GLY A 208 30.66 -3.12 -12.60
N GLU A 209 30.86 -1.81 -12.59
CA GLU A 209 29.95 -0.87 -11.92
C GLU A 209 28.56 -0.88 -12.58
N ALA A 210 28.50 -0.85 -13.90
CA ALA A 210 27.23 -0.88 -14.64
C ALA A 210 26.40 -2.14 -14.28
N LYS A 211 27.06 -3.30 -14.18
CA LYS A 211 26.41 -4.54 -13.74
C LYS A 211 26.00 -4.51 -12.27
N ALA A 212 26.80 -3.93 -11.38
CA ALA A 212 26.43 -3.76 -9.98
C ALA A 212 25.19 -2.86 -9.84
N ARG A 213 25.13 -1.75 -10.58
CA ARG A 213 23.96 -0.85 -10.59
C ARG A 213 22.70 -1.54 -11.10
N LEU A 214 22.81 -2.37 -12.15
CA LEU A 214 21.68 -3.16 -12.64
C LEU A 214 21.18 -4.17 -11.61
N ARG A 215 22.07 -4.89 -10.93
CA ARG A 215 21.70 -5.83 -9.85
C ARG A 215 21.05 -5.11 -8.68
N PHE A 216 21.58 -3.95 -8.29
CA PHE A 216 20.99 -3.14 -7.24
C PHE A 216 19.56 -2.74 -7.60
N THR A 217 19.34 -2.23 -8.81
CA THR A 217 18.00 -1.81 -9.30
C THR A 217 17.02 -2.99 -9.32
N ASP A 218 17.43 -4.15 -9.83
CA ASP A 218 16.63 -5.37 -9.84
C ASP A 218 16.27 -5.83 -8.41
N ARG A 219 17.23 -5.78 -7.48
CA ARG A 219 16.98 -6.13 -6.08
C ARG A 219 16.07 -5.13 -5.37
N THR A 220 16.11 -3.86 -5.75
CA THR A 220 15.17 -2.84 -5.25
C THR A 220 13.76 -3.11 -5.77
N ASP A 221 13.60 -3.45 -7.06
CA ASP A 221 12.31 -3.87 -7.65
C ASP A 221 11.73 -5.09 -6.92
N LEU A 222 12.54 -6.14 -6.75
CA LEU A 222 12.12 -7.37 -6.08
C LEU A 222 11.69 -7.11 -4.63
N VAL A 223 12.39 -6.24 -3.90
CA VAL A 223 11.99 -5.89 -2.52
C VAL A 223 10.72 -5.06 -2.49
N GLY A 224 10.51 -4.12 -3.42
CA GLY A 224 9.24 -3.41 -3.53
C GLY A 224 8.05 -4.34 -3.79
N MET A 225 8.27 -5.47 -4.47
CA MET A 225 7.21 -6.42 -4.83
C MET A 225 6.99 -7.50 -3.77
N LEU A 226 8.04 -8.16 -3.29
CA LEU A 226 7.99 -9.42 -2.54
C LEU A 226 8.26 -9.28 -1.03
N ALA A 227 8.68 -8.11 -0.55
CA ALA A 227 9.04 -7.97 0.85
C ALA A 227 7.86 -8.22 1.80
N ILE A 228 8.17 -8.73 2.98
CA ILE A 228 7.22 -8.99 4.06
C ILE A 228 7.77 -8.33 5.32
N THR A 229 6.88 -7.74 6.12
CA THR A 229 7.24 -7.22 7.44
C THR A 229 7.59 -8.36 8.38
N ALA A 230 8.68 -8.22 9.12
CA ALA A 230 9.10 -9.25 10.05
C ALA A 230 8.03 -9.46 11.15
N GLU A 231 7.65 -10.71 11.41
CA GLU A 231 6.71 -11.04 12.48
C GLU A 231 7.32 -10.76 13.85
N SER A 232 6.49 -10.33 14.79
CA SER A 232 6.90 -10.10 16.18
C SER A 232 7.52 -11.37 16.78
N GLY A 233 8.78 -11.28 17.23
CA GLY A 233 9.50 -12.42 17.79
C GLY A 233 10.19 -13.32 16.74
N SER A 234 10.17 -12.94 15.46
CA SER A 234 11.00 -13.62 14.45
C SER A 234 12.49 -13.48 14.76
N GLY A 235 13.30 -14.48 14.40
CA GLY A 235 14.75 -14.44 14.59
C GLY A 235 15.42 -13.24 13.91
N ALA A 236 14.79 -12.65 12.88
CA ALA A 236 15.26 -11.46 12.20
C ALA A 236 15.10 -10.16 13.03
N ILE A 237 14.09 -10.07 13.90
CA ILE A 237 13.92 -8.92 14.82
C ILE A 237 14.91 -9.00 15.99
N GLY A 238 15.34 -10.22 16.33
CA GLY A 238 16.41 -10.44 17.32
C GLY A 238 17.77 -9.90 16.87
N GLU A 239 17.96 -9.75 15.56
CA GLU A 239 19.05 -8.97 14.98
C GLU A 239 18.72 -7.47 15.04
N THR A 240 19.66 -6.66 15.52
CA THR A 240 19.40 -5.27 15.91
C THR A 240 18.69 -4.43 14.84
N GLY A 241 17.41 -4.11 15.09
CA GLY A 241 16.68 -3.03 14.41
C GLY A 241 16.13 -3.36 13.02
N ILE A 242 16.10 -4.63 12.60
CA ILE A 242 15.59 -5.02 11.28
C ILE A 242 14.10 -5.39 11.39
N PHE A 243 13.23 -4.53 10.84
CA PHE A 243 11.78 -4.74 10.85
C PHE A 243 11.22 -5.18 9.48
N GLY A 244 12.02 -5.05 8.42
CA GLY A 244 11.56 -5.28 7.04
C GLY A 244 10.63 -4.17 6.53
N THR A 245 10.16 -4.34 5.30
CA THR A 245 9.18 -3.46 4.66
C THR A 245 8.05 -4.30 4.08
N GLN A 246 6.87 -3.70 3.91
CA GLN A 246 5.75 -4.38 3.27
C GLN A 246 5.84 -4.19 1.75
N GLY A 247 6.03 -5.29 1.02
CA GLY A 247 5.97 -5.32 -0.44
C GLY A 247 4.53 -5.30 -0.96
N MET A 248 4.39 -4.96 -2.24
CA MET A 248 3.10 -4.81 -2.90
C MET A 248 2.22 -6.08 -2.81
N PHE A 249 2.78 -7.28 -3.03
CA PHE A 249 2.00 -8.51 -3.01
C PHE A 249 1.49 -8.84 -1.60
N ASN A 250 2.34 -8.69 -0.58
CA ASN A 250 1.92 -8.87 0.80
C ASN A 250 0.84 -7.84 1.21
N ALA A 251 0.96 -6.59 0.76
CA ALA A 251 -0.06 -5.59 1.02
C ALA A 251 -1.42 -5.95 0.38
N ILE A 252 -1.43 -6.51 -0.83
CA ILE A 252 -2.64 -6.99 -1.52
C ILE A 252 -3.28 -8.16 -0.77
N GLU A 253 -2.45 -9.11 -0.30
CA GLU A 253 -2.89 -10.27 0.50
C GLU A 253 -3.51 -9.85 1.84
N VAL A 254 -2.83 -8.98 2.59
CA VAL A 254 -3.32 -8.49 3.89
C VAL A 254 -4.61 -7.68 3.72
N ARG A 255 -4.76 -6.96 2.61
CA ARG A 255 -5.99 -6.24 2.25
C ARG A 255 -7.12 -7.17 1.78
N GLY A 256 -6.88 -8.48 1.65
CA GLY A 256 -7.90 -9.46 1.30
C GLY A 256 -8.31 -9.42 -0.17
N ILE A 257 -7.52 -8.81 -1.05
CA ILE A 257 -7.75 -8.79 -2.51
C ILE A 257 -7.06 -10.00 -3.15
N THR A 258 -7.24 -11.18 -2.56
CA THR A 258 -6.74 -12.44 -3.12
C THR A 258 -7.85 -13.47 -3.14
N SER A 259 -7.99 -14.16 -4.26
CA SER A 259 -8.70 -15.42 -4.31
C SER A 259 -7.65 -16.52 -4.13
N ALA A 260 -7.72 -17.25 -3.01
CA ALA A 260 -6.90 -18.44 -2.80
C ALA A 260 -7.15 -19.51 -3.86
N GLU A 261 -8.35 -19.49 -4.44
CA GLU A 261 -8.78 -20.32 -5.55
C GLU A 261 -8.62 -19.58 -6.89
N PRO A 262 -8.32 -20.27 -7.99
CA PRO A 262 -8.50 -19.71 -9.32
C PRO A 262 -9.94 -19.16 -9.48
N VAL A 263 -10.11 -18.12 -10.29
CA VAL A 263 -11.45 -17.64 -10.68
C VAL A 263 -12.03 -18.63 -11.69
N ASP A 264 -12.42 -19.80 -11.19
CA ASP A 264 -12.95 -20.93 -11.96
C ASP A 264 -14.48 -20.87 -12.10
N SER A 265 -15.14 -19.96 -11.38
CA SER A 265 -16.59 -19.85 -11.32
C SER A 265 -17.07 -18.41 -11.29
N LYS A 266 -18.30 -18.21 -11.79
CA LYS A 266 -19.04 -16.93 -11.71
C LYS A 266 -19.25 -16.48 -10.26
N ALA A 267 -19.22 -17.39 -9.29
CA ALA A 267 -19.33 -17.07 -7.87
C ALA A 267 -18.05 -16.40 -7.34
N ASN A 268 -16.87 -16.91 -7.71
CA ASN A 268 -15.58 -16.31 -7.32
C ASN A 268 -15.42 -14.91 -7.92
N PHE A 269 -15.83 -14.73 -9.18
CA PHE A 269 -15.82 -13.42 -9.83
C PHE A 269 -16.76 -12.42 -9.14
N ARG A 270 -17.95 -12.85 -8.69
CA ARG A 270 -18.85 -12.03 -7.88
C ARG A 270 -18.28 -11.69 -6.50
N ALA A 271 -17.55 -12.60 -5.87
CA ALA A 271 -16.89 -12.33 -4.58
C ALA A 271 -15.79 -11.27 -4.73
N LEU A 272 -14.98 -11.35 -5.80
CA LEU A 272 -13.99 -10.34 -6.13
C LEU A 272 -14.64 -8.96 -6.40
N CYS A 273 -15.76 -8.93 -7.14
CA CYS A 273 -16.49 -7.68 -7.38
C CYS A 273 -17.04 -7.07 -6.08
N LYS A 274 -17.50 -7.88 -5.13
CA LYS A 274 -17.94 -7.39 -3.81
C LYS A 274 -16.80 -6.79 -2.99
N LEU A 275 -15.58 -7.32 -3.12
CA LEU A 275 -14.38 -6.73 -2.51
C LEU A 275 -14.06 -5.38 -3.17
N TYR A 276 -14.12 -5.28 -4.50
CA TYR A 276 -13.93 -4.00 -5.19
C TYR A 276 -14.99 -2.94 -4.86
N ASP A 277 -16.24 -3.36 -4.67
CA ASP A 277 -17.35 -2.50 -4.21
C ASP A 277 -17.11 -2.00 -2.78
N ALA A 278 -16.59 -2.86 -1.90
CA ALA A 278 -16.20 -2.46 -0.54
C ALA A 278 -15.07 -1.41 -0.54
N GLU A 279 -14.19 -1.46 -1.54
CA GLU A 279 -13.10 -0.49 -1.76
C GLU A 279 -13.54 0.74 -2.60
N GLY A 280 -14.85 0.89 -2.86
CA GLY A 280 -15.42 2.05 -3.55
C GLY A 280 -15.13 2.12 -5.06
N LYS A 281 -14.65 1.05 -5.68
CA LYS A 281 -14.51 0.98 -7.13
C LYS A 281 -15.84 0.56 -7.75
N ILE A 282 -16.41 1.47 -8.54
CA ILE A 282 -17.79 1.40 -9.05
C ILE A 282 -17.96 0.25 -10.06
N ARG A 283 -19.11 -0.40 -9.95
CA ARG A 283 -19.58 -1.59 -10.68
C ARG A 283 -20.14 -1.30 -12.09
N ASP A 284 -19.87 -0.13 -12.66
CA ASP A 284 -20.61 0.39 -13.82
C ASP A 284 -20.21 -0.22 -15.17
N ASN A 285 -19.21 -1.10 -15.21
CA ASN A 285 -18.73 -1.75 -16.44
C ASN A 285 -18.87 -3.29 -16.44
N LEU A 286 -19.78 -3.85 -15.62
CA LEU A 286 -19.73 -5.27 -15.25
C LEU A 286 -21.07 -6.00 -15.28
N ASP A 287 -21.97 -5.56 -16.15
CA ASP A 287 -23.17 -6.30 -16.57
C ASP A 287 -22.92 -7.05 -17.90
#